data_AF-A0A952WGA1-F1
#
_entry.id   AF-A0A952WGA1-F1
#
_cell.length_a   1.000
_cell.length_b   1.000
_cell.length_c   1.000
_cell.angle_alpha   90.00
_cell.angle_beta   90.00
_cell.angle_gamma   90.00
#
_symmetry.space_group_name_H-M   'P 1'
#
loop_
_entity.id
_entity.type
_entity.pdbx_description
1 polymer ?
#
loop_
_entity_poly.entity_id
_entity_poly.type
_entity_poly.pdbx_seq_one_letter_code
_entity_poly.pdbx_strand_id
1 'polypeptide(L)'
;MRRFSGNSGISCEFNMTYAELVQVYFERSNALQWYWTLYVIVIGGLLAFASVRKTPDRLTTLLVTILYCFFAYKNLGAIQDVTVQRFAVLDALKQSSAASAEASVGAVSKLIEPTLVPPAFDGVRTFHIASDVLTVAALWAMELRRRRVAAQSAAHEEIGLRTP
;
A
#
# COMPACT_ATOMS: atom_id res chain seq x y z
N MET A 1 7.26 54.79 -29.62
CA MET A 1 7.51 53.83 -28.53
C MET A 1 6.18 53.36 -27.96
N ARG A 2 5.71 52.16 -28.33
CA ARG A 2 4.49 51.55 -27.75
C ARG A 2 4.90 50.77 -26.50
N ARG A 3 4.36 51.14 -25.33
CA ARG A 3 4.46 50.34 -24.10
C ARG A 3 3.68 49.05 -24.30
N PHE A 4 4.37 47.91 -24.23
CA PHE A 4 3.74 46.61 -23.98
C PHE A 4 3.25 46.61 -22.54
N SER A 5 1.93 46.69 -22.37
CA SER A 5 1.26 46.48 -21.09
C SER A 5 1.36 45.01 -20.71
N GLY A 6 1.70 44.75 -19.45
CA GLY A 6 2.04 43.45 -18.92
C GLY A 6 0.97 42.40 -19.16
N ASN A 7 1.44 41.23 -19.58
CA ASN A 7 0.69 39.99 -19.60
C ASN A 7 0.31 39.65 -18.15
N SER A 8 -0.98 39.74 -17.85
CA SER A 8 -1.61 39.26 -16.62
C SER A 8 -1.13 37.84 -16.34
N GLY A 9 -0.41 37.67 -15.23
CA GLY A 9 -0.10 36.35 -14.70
C GLY A 9 -1.38 35.54 -14.63
N ILE A 10 -1.41 34.44 -15.37
CA ILE A 10 -2.43 33.41 -15.26
C ILE A 10 -2.23 32.82 -13.86
N SER A 11 -2.85 33.45 -12.86
CA SER A 11 -3.25 32.75 -11.66
C SER A 11 -4.19 31.67 -12.16
N CYS A 12 -3.68 30.44 -12.33
CA CYS A 12 -4.53 29.28 -12.45
C CYS A 12 -5.23 29.15 -11.09
N GLU A 13 -6.31 29.90 -10.89
CA GLU A 13 -7.29 29.62 -9.86
C GLU A 13 -7.82 28.23 -10.18
N PHE A 14 -7.22 27.21 -9.56
CA PHE A 14 -7.85 25.91 -9.38
C PHE A 14 -9.04 26.13 -8.45
N ASN A 15 -10.11 26.71 -8.99
CA ASN A 15 -11.34 26.96 -8.25
C ASN A 15 -12.16 25.67 -8.24
N MET A 16 -11.61 24.63 -7.60
CA MET A 16 -12.36 23.40 -7.34
C MET A 16 -13.44 23.72 -6.31
N THR A 17 -14.66 23.35 -6.63
CA THR A 17 -15.78 23.44 -5.71
C THR A 17 -15.57 22.53 -4.50
N TYR A 18 -16.21 22.87 -3.38
CA TYR A 18 -16.18 22.04 -2.18
C TYR A 18 -16.62 20.59 -2.48
N ALA A 19 -17.62 20.40 -3.34
CA ALA A 19 -18.09 19.08 -3.76
C ALA A 19 -17.03 18.29 -4.54
N GLU A 20 -16.29 18.92 -5.45
CA GLU A 20 -15.19 18.28 -6.19
C GLU A 20 -14.04 17.89 -5.25
N LEU A 21 -13.70 18.73 -4.27
CA LEU A 21 -12.68 18.40 -3.28
C LEU A 21 -13.09 17.20 -2.41
N VAL A 22 -14.36 17.13 -1.99
CA VAL A 22 -14.92 15.97 -1.29
C VAL A 22 -14.80 14.71 -2.16
N GLN A 23 -15.17 14.80 -3.44
CA GLN A 23 -15.07 13.67 -4.36
C GLN A 23 -13.62 13.20 -4.51
N VAL A 24 -12.68 14.10 -4.79
CA VAL A 24 -11.26 13.76 -4.95
C VAL A 24 -10.69 13.15 -3.68
N TYR A 25 -11.10 13.63 -2.50
CA TYR A 25 -10.69 13.03 -1.22
C TYR A 25 -11.12 11.56 -1.11
N PHE A 26 -12.37 11.24 -1.47
CA PHE A 26 -12.87 9.87 -1.45
C PHE A 26 -12.23 9.01 -2.55
N GLU A 27 -11.91 9.57 -3.72
CA GLU A 27 -11.14 8.86 -4.74
C GLU A 27 -9.74 8.46 -4.24
N ARG A 28 -9.03 9.37 -3.56
CA ARG A 28 -7.73 9.04 -2.93
C ARG A 28 -7.90 7.98 -1.84
N SER A 29 -8.98 8.05 -1.06
CA SER A 29 -9.29 7.06 -0.02
C SER A 29 -9.56 5.67 -0.62
N ASN A 30 -10.31 5.60 -1.72
CA ASN A 30 -10.58 4.37 -2.45
C ASN A 30 -9.30 3.80 -3.08
N ALA A 31 -8.45 4.64 -3.67
CA ALA A 31 -7.16 4.23 -4.22
C ALA A 31 -6.27 3.61 -3.13
N LEU A 32 -6.20 4.23 -1.95
CA LEU A 32 -5.47 3.71 -0.80
C LEU A 32 -6.00 2.33 -0.38
N GLN A 33 -7.33 2.14 -0.35
CA GLN A 33 -7.95 0.85 -0.03
C GLN A 33 -7.66 -0.23 -1.08
N TRP A 34 -7.55 0.13 -2.36
CA TRP A 34 -7.14 -0.79 -3.42
C TRP A 34 -5.68 -1.23 -3.27
N TYR A 35 -4.77 -0.33 -2.90
CA TYR A 35 -3.38 -0.72 -2.65
C TYR A 35 -3.25 -1.70 -1.48
N TRP A 36 -4.05 -1.53 -0.42
CA TRP A 36 -4.13 -2.50 0.68
C TRP A 36 -4.75 -3.82 0.27
N THR A 37 -5.84 -3.79 -0.50
CA THR A 37 -6.49 -5.00 -1.03
C THR A 37 -5.49 -5.82 -1.86
N LEU A 38 -4.80 -5.17 -2.79
CA LEU A 38 -3.78 -5.81 -3.60
C LEU A 38 -2.63 -6.37 -2.75
N TYR A 39 -2.18 -5.62 -1.76
CA TYR A 39 -1.13 -6.05 -0.82
C TYR A 39 -1.51 -7.35 -0.10
N VAL A 40 -2.70 -7.42 0.49
CA VAL A 40 -3.19 -8.61 1.18
C VAL A 40 -3.35 -9.79 0.23
N ILE A 41 -3.86 -9.56 -0.99
CA ILE A 41 -4.01 -10.61 -2.00
C ILE A 41 -2.66 -11.20 -2.39
N VAL A 42 -1.64 -10.35 -2.62
CA VAL A 42 -0.30 -10.82 -2.99
C VAL A 42 0.32 -11.62 -1.84
N ILE A 43 0.27 -11.14 -0.60
CA ILE A 43 0.76 -11.89 0.56
C ILE A 43 0.04 -13.23 0.69
N GLY A 44 -1.30 -13.21 0.67
CA GLY A 44 -2.11 -14.41 0.76
C GLY A 44 -1.79 -15.42 -0.34
N GLY A 45 -1.65 -14.95 -1.58
CA GLY A 45 -1.27 -15.76 -2.73
C GLY A 45 0.12 -16.39 -2.58
N LEU A 46 1.11 -15.62 -2.09
CA LEU A 46 2.46 -16.12 -1.84
C LEU A 46 2.50 -17.18 -0.74
N LEU A 47 1.80 -16.95 0.37
CA LEU A 47 1.73 -17.91 1.47
C LEU A 47 0.97 -19.17 1.07
N ALA A 48 -0.13 -19.04 0.33
CA ALA A 48 -0.88 -20.18 -0.21
C ALA A 48 -0.03 -20.99 -1.20
N PHE A 49 0.63 -20.33 -2.14
CA PHE A 49 1.56 -20.96 -3.07
C PHE A 49 2.68 -21.70 -2.33
N ALA A 50 3.30 -21.05 -1.35
CA ALA A 50 4.34 -21.67 -0.52
C ALA A 50 3.82 -22.85 0.31
N SER A 51 2.57 -22.83 0.76
CA SER A 51 1.94 -23.91 1.53
C SER A 51 1.67 -25.16 0.68
N VAL A 52 1.21 -24.99 -0.55
CA VAL A 52 0.85 -26.11 -1.47
C VAL A 52 2.09 -26.83 -2.02
N ARG A 53 3.24 -26.16 -2.07
CA ARG A 53 4.49 -26.77 -2.55
C ARG A 53 4.95 -27.94 -1.67
N LYS A 54 5.19 -29.10 -2.32
CA LYS A 54 5.67 -30.33 -1.66
C LYS A 54 7.19 -30.45 -1.62
N THR A 55 7.87 -30.07 -2.69
CA THR A 55 9.33 -30.19 -2.81
C THR A 55 10.05 -28.90 -2.41
N PRO A 56 11.23 -28.99 -1.77
CA PRO A 56 12.08 -27.84 -1.51
C PRO A 56 12.64 -27.26 -2.83
N ASP A 57 12.71 -25.95 -2.93
CA ASP A 57 13.34 -25.23 -4.05
C ASP A 57 13.74 -23.82 -3.60
N ARG A 58 15.01 -23.71 -3.22
CA ARG A 58 15.55 -22.45 -2.71
C ARG A 58 15.62 -21.37 -3.77
N LEU A 59 15.84 -21.74 -5.03
CA LEU A 59 15.97 -20.77 -6.11
C LEU A 59 14.64 -20.08 -6.33
N THR A 60 13.55 -20.86 -6.45
CA THR A 60 12.21 -20.27 -6.56
C THR A 60 11.84 -19.48 -5.31
N THR A 61 12.11 -19.96 -4.10
CA THR A 61 11.84 -19.19 -2.87
C THR A 61 12.60 -17.86 -2.85
N LEU A 62 13.88 -17.84 -3.26
CA LEU A 62 14.68 -16.62 -3.35
C LEU A 62 14.13 -15.66 -4.41
N LEU A 63 13.83 -16.15 -5.61
CA LEU A 63 13.28 -15.33 -6.70
C LEU A 63 11.94 -14.71 -6.30
N VAL A 64 11.04 -15.51 -5.72
CA VAL A 64 9.76 -15.03 -5.21
C VAL A 64 9.93 -14.00 -4.09
N THR A 65 10.91 -14.20 -3.20
CA THR A 65 11.24 -13.22 -2.16
C THR A 65 11.67 -11.88 -2.76
N ILE A 66 12.56 -11.90 -3.76
CA ILE A 66 13.05 -10.68 -4.42
C ILE A 66 11.89 -9.96 -5.14
N LEU A 67 11.09 -10.71 -5.91
CA LEU A 67 9.93 -10.15 -6.61
C LEU A 67 8.91 -9.56 -5.62
N TYR A 68 8.68 -10.23 -4.49
CA TYR A 68 7.84 -9.71 -3.42
C TYR A 68 8.41 -8.41 -2.83
N CYS A 69 9.71 -8.34 -2.55
CA CYS A 69 10.34 -7.12 -2.03
C CYS A 69 10.19 -5.94 -3.01
N PHE A 70 10.31 -6.16 -4.33
CA PHE A 70 10.07 -5.12 -5.32
C PHE A 70 8.61 -4.66 -5.33
N PHE A 71 7.68 -5.61 -5.28
CA PHE A 71 6.26 -5.31 -5.17
C PHE A 71 5.97 -4.49 -3.90
N ALA A 72 6.44 -4.95 -2.75
CA ALA A 72 6.20 -4.33 -1.45
C ALA A 72 6.75 -2.91 -1.40
N TYR A 73 7.99 -2.69 -1.88
CA TYR A 73 8.60 -1.36 -1.98
C TYR A 73 7.77 -0.40 -2.85
N LYS A 74 7.35 -0.84 -4.05
CA LYS A 74 6.56 0.01 -4.95
C LYS A 74 5.15 0.25 -4.43
N ASN A 75 4.52 -0.75 -3.82
CA ASN A 75 3.21 -0.64 -3.20
C ASN A 75 3.23 0.37 -2.03
N LEU A 76 4.25 0.30 -1.16
CA LEU A 76 4.43 1.25 -0.06
C LEU A 76 4.63 2.68 -0.57
N GLY A 77 5.42 2.87 -1.63
CA GLY A 77 5.57 4.18 -2.28
C GLY A 77 4.26 4.73 -2.82
N ALA A 78 3.45 3.91 -3.48
CA ALA A 78 2.14 4.35 -3.99
C ALA A 78 1.15 4.71 -2.85
N ILE A 79 1.20 3.96 -1.74
CA ILE A 79 0.47 4.28 -0.51
C ILE A 79 0.92 5.64 0.04
N GLN A 80 2.23 5.91 0.07
CA GLN A 80 2.78 7.18 0.51
C GLN A 80 2.26 8.34 -0.34
N ASP A 81 2.35 8.21 -1.67
CA ASP A 81 1.94 9.25 -2.62
C ASP A 81 0.46 9.60 -2.44
N VAL A 82 -0.41 8.59 -2.38
CA VAL A 82 -1.85 8.81 -2.19
C VAL A 82 -2.18 9.33 -0.80
N THR A 83 -1.40 8.96 0.22
CA THR A 83 -1.55 9.52 1.57
C THR A 83 -1.24 11.01 1.56
N VAL A 84 -0.11 11.43 0.97
CA VAL A 84 0.27 12.84 0.84
C VAL A 84 -0.78 13.63 0.05
N GLN A 85 -1.25 13.09 -1.09
CA GLN A 85 -2.33 13.71 -1.87
C GLN A 85 -3.60 13.88 -1.04
N ARG A 86 -3.98 12.86 -0.26
CA ARG A 86 -5.19 12.90 0.58
C ARG A 86 -5.09 13.97 1.68
N PHE A 87 -3.92 14.15 2.30
CA PHE A 87 -3.69 15.24 3.25
C PHE A 87 -3.82 16.61 2.57
N ALA A 88 -3.18 16.80 1.41
CA ALA A 88 -3.25 18.07 0.68
C ALA A 88 -4.70 18.43 0.27
N VAL A 89 -5.49 17.44 -0.16
CA VAL A 89 -6.91 17.63 -0.51
C VAL A 89 -7.74 17.96 0.73
N LEU A 90 -7.47 17.33 1.88
CA LEU A 90 -8.15 17.65 3.14
C LEU A 90 -7.87 19.10 3.59
N ASP A 91 -6.64 19.55 3.44
CA ASP A 91 -6.27 20.93 3.76
C ASP A 91 -6.95 21.93 2.81
N ALA A 92 -7.01 21.62 1.51
CA ALA A 92 -7.74 22.42 0.53
C ALA A 92 -9.25 22.47 0.83
N LEU A 93 -9.83 21.34 1.27
CA LEU A 93 -11.24 21.22 1.64
C LEU A 93 -11.58 22.13 2.84
N LYS A 94 -10.74 22.15 3.88
CA LYS A 94 -10.89 23.03 5.04
C LYS A 94 -10.75 24.51 4.69
N GLN A 95 -9.84 24.84 3.78
CA GLN A 95 -9.67 26.22 3.30
C GLN A 95 -10.89 26.67 2.48
N SER A 96 -11.40 25.78 1.61
CA SER A 96 -12.59 26.02 0.79
C SER A 96 -13.85 26.22 1.65
N SER A 97 -14.05 25.39 2.68
CA SER A 97 -15.20 25.52 3.58
C SER A 97 -15.14 26.78 4.45
N ALA A 98 -13.94 27.17 4.90
CA ALA A 98 -13.74 28.39 5.68
C ALA A 98 -13.93 29.68 4.84
N ALA A 99 -13.60 29.63 3.54
CA ALA A 99 -13.76 30.76 2.62
C ALA A 99 -15.18 30.88 2.03
N SER A 100 -16.00 29.82 2.14
CA SER A 100 -17.34 29.80 1.54
C SER A 100 -18.33 30.65 2.34
N ALA A 101 -19.01 31.57 1.65
CA ALA A 101 -20.14 32.32 2.19
C ALA A 101 -21.47 31.52 2.12
N GLU A 102 -21.46 30.33 1.50
CA GLU A 102 -22.66 29.54 1.28
C GLU A 102 -23.01 28.69 2.52
N ALA A 103 -24.19 28.95 3.11
CA ALA A 103 -24.62 28.28 4.34
C ALA A 103 -24.75 26.75 4.19
N SER A 104 -25.06 26.26 2.99
CA SER A 104 -25.15 24.84 2.65
C SER A 104 -23.80 24.13 2.81
N VAL A 105 -22.73 24.72 2.27
CA VAL A 105 -21.34 24.24 2.41
C VAL A 105 -20.94 24.20 3.88
N GLY A 106 -21.23 25.27 4.62
CA GLY A 106 -20.95 25.34 6.06
C GLY A 106 -21.70 24.30 6.91
N ALA A 107 -22.91 23.89 6.51
CA ALA A 107 -23.65 22.83 7.19
C ALA A 107 -23.07 21.45 6.87
N VAL A 108 -22.72 21.19 5.62
CA VAL A 108 -22.14 19.92 5.16
C VAL A 108 -20.72 19.73 5.72
N SER A 109 -19.90 20.78 5.74
CA SER A 109 -18.52 20.70 6.27
C SER A 109 -18.49 20.36 7.75
N LYS A 110 -19.36 20.97 8.56
CA LYS A 110 -19.50 20.64 9.98
C LYS A 110 -19.87 19.18 10.24
N LEU A 111 -20.57 18.54 9.31
CA LEU A 111 -20.94 17.12 9.41
C LEU A 111 -19.80 16.19 8.95
N ILE A 112 -19.16 16.51 7.82
CA ILE A 112 -18.23 15.60 7.14
C ILE A 112 -16.80 15.77 7.66
N GLU A 113 -16.27 16.99 7.77
CA GLU A 113 -14.86 17.24 8.09
C GLU A 113 -14.36 16.55 9.36
N PRO A 114 -15.12 16.50 10.47
CA PRO A 114 -14.68 15.79 11.67
C PRO A 114 -14.46 14.28 11.47
N THR A 115 -15.09 13.69 10.44
CA THR A 115 -14.95 12.27 10.09
C THR A 115 -13.76 12.02 9.18
N LEU A 116 -13.18 13.06 8.57
CA LEU A 116 -12.06 12.96 7.64
C LEU A 116 -10.74 12.89 8.40
N VAL A 117 -10.51 11.75 9.05
CA VAL A 117 -9.30 11.49 9.86
C VAL A 117 -8.40 10.48 9.12
N PRO A 118 -7.59 10.92 8.14
CA PRO A 118 -6.65 10.03 7.46
C PRO A 118 -5.58 9.52 8.44
N PRO A 119 -5.18 8.24 8.36
CA PRO A 119 -4.09 7.72 9.18
C PRO A 119 -2.76 8.37 8.77
N ALA A 120 -1.89 8.61 9.76
CA ALA A 120 -0.54 9.09 9.50
C ALA A 120 0.29 8.03 8.76
N PHE A 121 1.11 8.47 7.82
CA PHE A 121 1.93 7.58 7.00
C PHE A 121 2.91 6.74 7.82
N ASP A 122 3.46 7.27 8.91
CA ASP A 122 4.44 6.53 9.73
C ASP A 122 3.86 5.25 10.34
N GLY A 123 2.60 5.29 10.80
CA GLY A 123 1.91 4.11 11.32
C GLY A 123 1.65 3.08 10.21
N VAL A 124 1.17 3.56 9.06
CA VAL A 124 0.95 2.74 7.85
C VAL A 124 2.24 2.06 7.39
N ARG A 125 3.34 2.81 7.31
CA ARG A 125 4.67 2.30 6.93
C ARG A 125 5.16 1.24 7.91
N THR A 126 5.03 1.49 9.20
CA THR A 126 5.49 0.55 10.24
C THR A 126 4.74 -0.77 10.15
N PHE A 127 3.41 -0.73 10.02
CA PHE A 127 2.59 -1.92 9.87
C PHE A 127 2.91 -2.69 8.58
N HIS A 128 3.12 -1.97 7.48
CA HIS A 128 3.48 -2.54 6.17
C HIS A 128 4.83 -3.28 6.23
N ILE A 129 5.89 -2.61 6.73
CA ILE A 129 7.22 -3.22 6.87
C ILE A 129 7.20 -4.43 7.83
N ALA A 130 6.49 -4.34 8.95
CA ALA A 130 6.36 -5.46 9.89
C ALA A 130 5.71 -6.68 9.21
N SER A 131 4.65 -6.44 8.43
CA SER A 131 3.95 -7.49 7.67
C SER A 131 4.83 -8.09 6.57
N ASP A 132 5.68 -7.28 5.92
CA ASP A 132 6.66 -7.76 4.94
C ASP A 132 7.69 -8.69 5.56
N VAL A 133 8.26 -8.28 6.70
CA VAL A 133 9.24 -9.09 7.44
C VAL A 133 8.63 -10.43 7.85
N LEU A 134 7.40 -10.41 8.38
CA LEU A 134 6.69 -11.64 8.75
C LEU A 134 6.40 -12.53 7.53
N THR A 135 6.02 -11.95 6.40
CA THR A 135 5.77 -12.69 5.16
C THR A 135 7.03 -13.39 4.67
N VAL A 136 8.15 -12.66 4.59
CA VAL A 136 9.44 -13.23 4.19
C VAL A 136 9.86 -14.33 5.18
N ALA A 137 9.77 -14.07 6.49
CA ALA A 137 10.10 -15.07 7.51
C ALA A 137 9.26 -16.34 7.37
N ALA A 138 7.95 -16.21 7.09
CA ALA A 138 7.07 -17.34 6.87
C ALA A 138 7.44 -18.15 5.62
N LEU A 139 7.76 -17.49 4.50
CA LEU A 139 8.22 -18.14 3.27
C LEU A 139 9.47 -18.99 3.52
N TRP A 140 10.46 -18.41 4.20
CA TRP A 140 11.70 -19.11 4.52
C TRP A 140 11.53 -20.20 5.57
N ALA A 141 10.67 -20.00 6.57
CA ALA A 141 10.35 -21.04 7.56
C ALA A 141 9.71 -22.26 6.90
N MET A 142 8.77 -22.06 5.97
CA MET A 142 8.17 -23.15 5.19
C MET A 142 9.21 -23.89 4.33
N GLU A 143 10.13 -23.16 3.70
CA GLU A 143 11.19 -23.76 2.89
C GLU A 143 12.21 -24.55 3.71
N LEU A 144 12.64 -23.99 4.85
CA LEU A 144 13.53 -24.68 5.79
C LEU A 144 12.88 -25.96 6.33
N ARG A 145 11.58 -25.92 6.64
CA ARG A 145 10.82 -27.12 7.05
C ARG A 145 10.84 -28.20 5.97
N ARG A 146 10.53 -27.86 4.71
CA ARG A 146 10.57 -28.82 3.59
C ARG A 146 11.94 -29.45 3.40
N ARG A 147 13.00 -28.65 3.49
CA ARG A 147 14.38 -29.14 3.38
C ARG A 147 14.74 -30.12 4.49
N ARG A 148 14.31 -29.87 5.73
CA ARG A 148 14.55 -30.79 6.86
C ARG A 148 13.83 -32.12 6.64
N VAL A 149 12.57 -32.09 6.20
CA VAL A 149 11.81 -33.31 5.89
C VAL A 149 12.48 -34.10 4.77
N ALA A 150 12.88 -33.46 3.67
CA ALA A 150 13.54 -34.13 2.55
C ALA A 150 14.88 -34.78 2.97
N ALA A 151 15.67 -34.10 3.80
CA ALA A 151 16.93 -34.66 4.32
C ALA A 151 16.70 -35.87 5.25
N GLN A 152 15.68 -35.81 6.10
CA GLN A 152 15.30 -36.94 6.98
C GLN A 152 14.85 -38.15 6.17
N SER A 153 14.03 -37.95 5.12
CA SER A 153 13.61 -39.04 4.24
C SER A 153 14.78 -39.71 3.52
N ALA A 154 15.72 -38.92 2.99
CA ALA A 154 16.92 -39.46 2.33
C ALA A 154 17.81 -40.26 3.30
N ALA A 155 17.97 -39.79 4.54
CA ALA A 155 18.75 -40.49 5.56
C ALA A 155 18.11 -41.82 5.99
N HIS A 156 16.78 -41.88 6.12
CA HIS A 156 16.05 -43.12 6.43
C HIS A 156 16.19 -44.16 5.31
N GLU A 157 16.15 -43.73 4.05
CA GLU A 157 16.34 -44.61 2.89
C GLU A 157 17.76 -45.19 2.85
N GLU A 158 18.79 -44.38 3.12
CA GLU A 158 20.18 -44.83 3.17
C GLU A 158 20.42 -45.87 4.29
N ILE A 159 19.78 -45.70 5.45
CA ILE A 159 19.86 -46.68 6.56
C ILE A 159 19.16 -47.99 6.18
N GLY A 160 17.96 -47.91 5.60
CA GLY A 160 17.19 -49.09 5.19
C GLY A 160 17.90 -49.93 4.12
N LEU A 161 18.65 -49.29 3.21
CA LEU A 161 19.48 -49.97 2.21
C LEU A 161 20.74 -50.64 2.80
N ARG A 162 21.16 -50.27 4.02
CA ARG A 162 22.36 -50.80 4.68
C ARG A 162 22.09 -51.93 5.67
N THR A 163 20.84 -52.18 6.02
CA THR A 163 20.43 -53.32 6.86
C THR A 163 19.78 -54.39 6.00
N PRO A 164 20.40 -55.58 5.82
CA PRO A 164 19.81 -56.71 5.08
C PRO A 164 18.60 -57.33 5.78
#